data_AF-A0A2L2WQ78-F1
#
_entry.id   AF-A0A2L2WQ78-F1
#
_cell.length_a   1.000
_cell.length_b   1.000
_cell.length_c   1.000
_cell.angle_alpha   90.00
_cell.angle_beta   90.00
_cell.angle_gamma   90.00
#
_symmetry.space_group_name_H-M   'P 1'
#
loop_
_entity.id
_entity.type
_entity.pdbx_description
1 polymer ?
#
loop_
_entity_poly.entity_id
_entity_poly.type
_entity_poly.pdbx_seq_one_letter_code
_entity_poly.pdbx_strand_id
1 'polypeptide(L)'
;MPIDKEQRIRRAEELFMQGFNCSQSVVAAFADIYGYTEEQALRLSAGFGGGIGRMRLTCGAACGMFTLAGMDCGSITPGDREGKSHNYKVV
;
A
#
# COMPACT_ATOMS: atom_id res chain seq x y z
N MET A 1 -16.10 3.08 -7.81
CA MET A 1 -15.87 4.54 -7.76
C MET A 1 -14.65 4.84 -8.61
N PRO A 2 -14.68 5.74 -9.60
CA PRO A 2 -13.50 6.02 -10.41
C PRO A 2 -12.41 6.62 -9.51
N ILE A 3 -11.23 6.00 -9.51
CA ILE A 3 -10.07 6.50 -8.79
C ILE A 3 -9.50 7.67 -9.60
N ASP A 4 -9.49 8.87 -9.02
CA ASP A 4 -8.75 10.01 -9.56
C ASP A 4 -7.25 9.79 -9.29
N LYS A 5 -6.50 9.39 -10.32
CA LYS A 5 -5.08 9.01 -10.19
C LYS A 5 -4.21 10.20 -9.81
N GLU A 6 -4.47 11.36 -10.41
CA GLU A 6 -3.75 12.60 -10.17
C GLU A 6 -3.93 13.08 -8.73
N GLN A 7 -5.11 12.89 -8.15
CA GLN A 7 -5.36 13.15 -6.73
C GLN A 7 -4.54 12.20 -5.84
N ARG A 8 -4.46 10.90 -6.16
CA ARG A 8 -3.71 9.91 -5.36
C ARG A 8 -2.21 10.15 -5.41
N ILE A 9 -1.67 10.50 -6.58
CA ILE A 9 -0.26 10.84 -6.75
C ILE A 9 0.08 12.06 -5.88
N ARG A 10 -0.69 13.14 -6.01
CA ARG A 10 -0.51 14.35 -5.20
C ARG A 10 -0.58 14.06 -3.71
N ARG A 11 -1.56 13.26 -3.27
CA ARG A 11 -1.68 12.88 -1.85
C ARG A 11 -0.46 12.11 -1.35
N ALA A 12 0.07 11.17 -2.13
CA ALA A 12 1.26 10.42 -1.76
C ALA A 12 2.50 11.34 -1.68
N GLU A 13 2.66 12.28 -2.60
CA GLU A 13 3.73 13.29 -2.57
C GLU A 13 3.62 14.17 -1.32
N GLU A 14 2.43 14.70 -1.02
CA GLU A 14 2.17 15.52 0.19
C GLU A 14 2.55 14.77 1.47
N LEU A 15 2.13 13.50 1.60
CA LEU A 15 2.44 12.68 2.76
C LEU A 15 3.95 12.44 2.90
N PHE A 16 4.65 12.19 1.78
CA PHE A 16 6.10 12.01 1.80
C PHE A 16 6.81 13.31 2.22
N MET A 17 6.37 14.46 1.71
CA MET A 17 6.90 15.77 2.08
C MET A 17 6.62 16.14 3.55
N GLN A 18 5.57 15.58 4.16
CA GLN A 18 5.30 15.70 5.61
C GLN A 18 6.24 14.84 6.47
N GLY A 19 7.07 13.99 5.86
CA GLY A 19 8.07 13.17 6.56
C GLY A 19 7.64 11.71 6.79
N PHE A 20 6.48 11.29 6.26
CA PHE A 20 6.15 9.88 6.21
C PHE A 20 7.09 9.13 5.26
N ASN A 21 7.35 7.85 5.56
CA ASN A 21 8.22 7.07 4.69
C ASN A 21 7.52 6.71 3.37
N CYS A 22 8.28 6.19 2.42
CA CYS A 22 7.78 5.87 1.08
C CYS A 22 6.61 4.86 1.07
N SER A 23 6.57 3.89 1.99
CA SER A 23 5.45 2.94 2.09
C SER A 23 4.22 3.58 2.71
N GLN A 24 4.41 4.34 3.80
CA GLN A 24 3.35 5.11 4.46
C GLN A 24 2.66 6.06 3.50
N SER A 25 3.45 6.77 2.70
CA SER A 25 2.96 7.72 1.70
C SER A 25 2.06 7.06 0.67
N VAL A 26 2.45 5.87 0.17
CA VAL A 26 1.65 5.10 -0.80
C VAL A 26 0.39 4.54 -0.17
N VAL A 27 0.48 3.85 0.98
CA VAL A 27 -0.68 3.17 1.56
C VAL A 27 -1.72 4.17 2.09
N ALA A 28 -1.30 5.24 2.75
CA ALA A 28 -2.22 6.25 3.28
C ALA A 28 -2.92 7.07 2.18
N ALA A 29 -2.29 7.25 1.01
CA ALA A 29 -2.94 7.92 -0.13
C ALA A 29 -4.16 7.17 -0.70
N PHE A 30 -4.32 5.88 -0.38
CA PHE A 30 -5.42 5.03 -0.83
C PHE A 30 -6.29 4.50 0.33
N ALA A 31 -6.08 4.97 1.57
CA ALA A 31 -6.74 4.42 2.76
C ALA A 31 -8.28 4.48 2.68
N ASP A 32 -8.82 5.61 2.22
CA ASP A 32 -10.26 5.85 2.04
C ASP A 32 -10.92 4.93 0.99
N ILE A 33 -10.16 4.50 -0.02
CA ILE A 33 -10.68 3.58 -1.06
C ILE A 33 -10.91 2.18 -0.46
N TYR A 34 -10.04 1.76 0.46
CA TYR A 34 -10.07 0.42 1.05
C TYR A 34 -10.66 0.39 2.47
N GLY A 35 -11.33 1.47 2.89
CA GLY A 35 -12.05 1.51 4.16
C GLY A 35 -11.17 1.59 5.42
N TYR A 36 -9.91 2.01 5.29
CA TYR A 36 -9.02 2.26 6.42
C TYR A 36 -9.04 3.73 6.81
N THR A 37 -8.84 3.99 8.11
CA THR A 37 -8.45 5.32 8.54
C THR A 37 -7.01 5.61 8.11
N GLU A 38 -6.68 6.88 7.91
CA GLU A 38 -5.31 7.29 7.62
C GLU A 38 -4.33 6.78 8.70
N GLU A 39 -4.73 6.87 9.98
CA GLU A 39 -3.96 6.35 11.12
C GLU A 39 -3.67 4.84 11.01
N GLN A 40 -4.65 4.03 10.61
CA GLN A 40 -4.47 2.59 10.40
C GLN A 40 -3.50 2.34 9.25
N ALA A 41 -3.68 3.02 8.12
CA ALA A 41 -2.82 2.89 6.94
C ALA A 41 -1.35 3.27 7.24
N LEU A 42 -1.14 4.36 7.99
CA LEU A 42 0.18 4.83 8.40
C LEU A 42 0.87 3.85 9.36
N ARG A 43 0.14 3.25 10.30
CA ARG A 43 0.69 2.26 11.24
C ARG A 43 1.06 0.95 10.54
N LEU A 44 0.17 0.44 9.69
CA LEU A 44 0.33 -0.84 8.99
C LEU A 44 1.58 -0.86 8.09
N SER A 45 1.92 0.27 7.48
CA SER A 45 3.00 0.39 6.50
C SER A 45 4.32 0.97 7.05
N ALA A 46 4.35 1.39 8.33
CA ALA A 46 5.49 2.09 8.93
C ALA A 46 6.81 1.31 8.84
N GLY A 47 6.76 -0.02 8.94
CA GLY A 47 7.96 -0.87 8.94
C GLY A 47 8.68 -0.99 7.59
N PHE A 48 8.03 -0.63 6.49
CA PHE A 48 8.57 -0.81 5.14
C PHE A 48 9.36 0.40 4.62
N GLY A 49 9.63 1.40 5.46
CA GLY A 49 10.36 2.61 5.05
C GLY A 49 11.87 2.43 4.89
N GLY A 50 12.44 3.00 3.81
CA GLY A 50 13.89 2.96 3.56
C GLY A 50 14.39 1.62 3.02
N GLY A 51 13.52 0.93 2.30
CA GLY A 51 13.58 -0.53 2.18
C GLY A 51 12.80 -1.14 3.34
N ILE A 52 12.88 -2.41 3.62
CA ILE A 52 12.32 -2.92 4.88
C ILE A 52 13.18 -2.34 6.03
N GLY A 53 12.63 -1.42 6.83
CA GLY A 53 13.28 -0.87 8.02
C GLY A 53 14.71 -0.35 7.82
N ARG A 54 14.99 0.43 6.77
CA ARG A 54 16.34 0.97 6.44
C ARG A 54 17.42 -0.06 6.06
N MET A 55 17.04 -1.31 5.79
CA MET A 55 17.98 -2.32 5.29
C MET A 55 18.45 -2.05 3.84
N ARG A 56 17.82 -1.09 3.13
CA ARG A 56 18.10 -0.74 1.72
C ARG A 56 17.96 -1.91 0.73
N LEU A 57 17.09 -2.86 1.07
CA LEU A 57 16.73 -3.99 0.22
C LEU A 57 15.41 -3.69 -0.52
N THR A 58 14.37 -4.48 -0.25
CA THR A 58 13.07 -4.41 -0.93
C THR A 58 12.43 -3.03 -0.81
N CYS A 59 12.09 -2.41 -1.94
CA CYS A 59 11.51 -1.06 -2.01
C CYS A 59 10.23 -0.92 -1.18
N GLY A 60 10.22 0.07 -0.28
CA GLY A 60 9.07 0.35 0.60
C GLY A 60 7.81 0.80 -0.12
N ALA A 61 7.95 1.64 -1.15
CA ALA A 61 6.82 2.06 -1.97
C ALA A 61 6.17 0.86 -2.68
N ALA A 62 6.98 -0.08 -3.18
CA ALA A 62 6.50 -1.32 -3.78
C ALA A 62 5.78 -2.21 -2.76
N CYS A 63 6.33 -2.38 -1.55
CA CYS A 63 5.64 -3.08 -0.46
C CYS A 63 4.27 -2.44 -0.13
N GLY A 64 4.19 -1.12 -0.20
CA GLY A 64 2.93 -0.38 -0.07
C GLY A 64 1.93 -0.73 -1.17
N MET A 65 2.37 -0.74 -2.43
CA MET A 65 1.52 -1.16 -3.57
C MET A 65 1.04 -2.61 -3.44
N PHE A 66 1.91 -3.53 -3.02
CA PHE A 66 1.54 -4.94 -2.80
C PHE A 66 0.50 -5.10 -1.70
N THR A 67 0.60 -4.28 -0.64
CA THR A 67 -0.40 -4.22 0.43
C THR A 67 -1.75 -3.80 -0.13
N LEU A 68 -1.79 -2.74 -0.94
CA LEU A 68 -3.04 -2.26 -1.57
C LEU A 68 -3.61 -3.29 -2.55
N ALA A 69 -2.78 -3.95 -3.36
CA ALA A 69 -3.23 -5.03 -4.24
C ALA A 69 -3.86 -6.20 -3.44
N GLY A 70 -3.27 -6.54 -2.29
CA GLY A 70 -3.83 -7.53 -1.36
C GLY A 70 -5.19 -7.10 -0.81
N MET A 71 -5.41 -5.81 -0.56
CA MET A 71 -6.71 -5.29 -0.13
C MET A 71 -7.76 -5.31 -1.26
N ASP A 72 -7.33 -5.10 -2.50
CA ASP A 72 -8.21 -5.06 -3.67
C ASP A 72 -8.70 -6.46 -4.08
N CYS A 73 -7.81 -7.44 -4.14
CA CYS A 73 -8.11 -8.76 -4.71
C CYS A 73 -7.43 -9.94 -4.01
N GLY A 74 -6.88 -9.74 -2.80
CA GLY A 74 -6.28 -10.80 -2.02
C GLY A 74 -7.30 -11.81 -1.50
N SER A 75 -6.96 -13.10 -1.59
CA SER A 75 -7.81 -14.16 -1.04
C SER A 75 -7.80 -14.17 0.49
N ILE A 76 -8.98 -14.29 1.09
CA ILE A 76 -9.20 -14.43 2.54
C ILE A 76 -9.63 -15.86 2.95
N THR A 77 -9.73 -16.78 2.00
CA THR A 77 -10.20 -18.14 2.23
C THR A 77 -9.01 -19.12 2.31
N PRO A 78 -8.90 -19.91 3.39
CA PRO A 78 -7.88 -20.95 3.48
C PRO A 78 -7.97 -21.93 2.30
N GLY A 79 -6.83 -22.18 1.65
CA GLY A 79 -6.75 -23.15 0.54
C GLY A 79 -7.20 -22.63 -0.83
N ASP A 80 -7.72 -21.41 -0.93
CA ASP A 80 -8.06 -20.81 -2.22
C ASP A 80 -6.78 -20.45 -3.01
N ARG A 81 -6.42 -21.34 -3.95
CA ARG A 81 -5.23 -21.18 -4.80
C ARG A 81 -5.49 -20.21 -5.94
N GLU A 82 -6.71 -20.15 -6.44
CA GLU A 82 -7.06 -19.33 -7.59
C GLU A 82 -7.06 -17.84 -7.22
N GLY A 83 -7.70 -17.46 -6.10
CA GLY A 83 -7.67 -16.09 -5.61
C GLY A 83 -6.26 -15.61 -5.24
N LYS A 84 -5.42 -16.49 -4.67
CA LYS A 84 -4.00 -16.19 -4.45
C LYS A 84 -3.25 -15.95 -5.76
N SER A 85 -3.41 -16.86 -6.72
CA SER A 85 -2.78 -16.72 -8.04
C SER A 85 -3.29 -15.50 -8.81
N HIS A 86 -4.54 -15.09 -8.61
CA HIS A 86 -5.08 -13.86 -9.17
C HIS A 86 -4.34 -12.64 -8.61
N ASN A 87 -4.24 -12.52 -7.27
CA ASN A 87 -3.50 -11.43 -6.65
C ASN A 87 -2.03 -11.39 -7.08
N TYR A 88 -1.36 -12.55 -7.19
CA TYR A 88 0.03 -12.63 -7.63
C TYR A 88 0.27 -12.17 -9.08
N LYS A 89 -0.77 -12.16 -9.93
CA LYS A 89 -0.66 -11.63 -11.31
C LYS A 89 -0.79 -10.11 -11.37
N VAL A 90 -1.34 -9.50 -10.32
CA VAL A 90 -1.54 -8.04 -10.24
C VAL A 90 -0.26 -7.33 -9.79
N VAL A 91 0.59 -8.03 -9.03
CA VAL A 91 1.88 -7.52 -8.51
C VAL A 91 3.07 -7.98 -9.33
#